data_AF-A0AAE7EI46-F1
#
_entry.id   AF-A0AAE7EI46-F1
#
_cell.length_a   1.000
_cell.length_b   1.000
_cell.length_c   1.000
_cell.angle_alpha   90.00
_cell.angle_beta   90.00
_cell.angle_gamma   90.00
#
_symmetry.space_group_name_H-M   'P 1'
#
loop_
_entity.id
_entity.type
_entity.pdbx_description
1 polymer ?
#
loop_
_entity_poly.entity_id
_entity_poly.type
_entity_poly.pdbx_seq_one_letter_code
_entity_poly.pdbx_strand_id
1 'polypeptide(L)'
;MGFERIQKKHLNAIRKRYDELVKEYGKSYAGDNGWAVDVIGKERVTFYDLECFANLSFLRPFYKFSSVRVHLGSKSLDYKLSLSLSEKHGKDEILMAGPSNEGLVDPMQCTAMSLIDVTVTLITQIDGMNNMVFENILNPWNEDLKIALIEASEELSNK
;
A
#
# COMPACT_ATOMS: atom_id res chain seq x y z
N MET A 1 -25.15 -13.46 4.24
CA MET A 1 -23.70 -13.66 4.42
C MET A 1 -23.32 -14.50 5.65
N GLY A 2 -24.26 -15.06 6.44
CA GLY A 2 -23.93 -16.07 7.47
C GLY A 2 -23.01 -15.63 8.62
N PHE A 3 -22.66 -14.35 8.72
CA PHE A 3 -21.77 -13.86 9.75
C PHE A 3 -22.45 -13.92 11.12
N GLU A 4 -21.77 -14.56 12.07
CA GLU A 4 -22.20 -14.57 13.45
C GLU A 4 -21.93 -13.21 14.10
N ARG A 5 -22.84 -12.79 14.98
CA ARG A 5 -22.67 -11.57 15.75
C ARG A 5 -21.50 -11.77 16.73
N ILE A 6 -20.56 -10.82 16.74
CA ILE A 6 -19.47 -10.82 17.72
C ILE A 6 -20.06 -10.89 19.13
N GLN A 7 -19.66 -11.90 19.90
CA GLN A 7 -20.18 -12.10 21.26
C GLN A 7 -19.84 -10.89 22.14
N LYS A 8 -20.79 -10.46 22.99
CA LYS A 8 -20.61 -9.31 23.89
C LYS A 8 -19.34 -9.39 24.73
N LYS A 9 -18.92 -10.61 25.12
CA LYS A 9 -17.69 -10.84 25.89
C LYS A 9 -16.43 -10.33 25.15
N HIS A 10 -16.35 -10.52 23.84
CA HIS A 10 -15.21 -10.09 23.03
C HIS A 10 -15.21 -8.56 22.89
N LEU A 11 -16.37 -7.95 22.65
CA LEU A 11 -16.50 -6.50 22.60
C LEU A 11 -16.11 -5.85 23.93
N ASN A 12 -16.52 -6.43 25.05
CA ASN A 12 -16.14 -5.94 26.39
C ASN A 12 -14.64 -6.09 26.65
N ALA A 13 -14.02 -7.19 26.22
CA ALA A 13 -12.58 -7.39 26.36
C ALA A 13 -11.78 -6.36 25.53
N ILE A 14 -12.19 -6.13 24.27
CA ILE A 14 -11.59 -5.10 23.40
C ILE A 14 -11.74 -3.72 24.04
N ARG A 15 -12.94 -3.38 24.54
CA ARG A 15 -13.20 -2.08 25.17
C ARG A 15 -12.37 -1.88 26.44
N LYS A 16 -12.29 -2.90 27.30
CA LYS A 16 -11.45 -2.87 28.49
C LYS A 16 -9.99 -2.61 28.12
N ARG A 17 -9.46 -3.32 27.12
CA ARG A 17 -8.09 -3.14 26.66
C ARG A 17 -7.85 -1.75 26.08
N TYR A 18 -8.81 -1.23 25.31
CA TYR A 18 -8.78 0.14 24.80
C TYR A 18 -8.72 1.17 25.94
N ASP A 19 -9.59 1.05 26.95
CA ASP A 19 -9.63 1.98 28.08
C ASP A 19 -8.32 1.93 28.91
N GLU A 20 -7.73 0.74 29.07
CA GLU A 20 -6.39 0.56 29.68
C GLU A 20 -5.30 1.31 28.91
N LEU A 21 -5.25 1.14 27.58
CA LEU A 21 -4.24 1.79 26.74
C LEU A 21 -4.40 3.32 26.71
N VAL A 22 -5.63 3.82 26.67
CA VAL A 22 -5.90 5.27 26.74
C VAL A 22 -5.51 5.84 28.11
N LYS A 23 -5.68 5.07 29.18
CA LYS A 23 -5.21 5.48 30.52
C LYS A 23 -3.69 5.52 30.60
N GLU A 24 -3.01 4.59 29.94
CA GLU A 24 -1.55 4.48 29.93
C GLU A 24 -0.88 5.54 29.04
N TYR A 25 -1.35 5.69 27.79
CA TYR A 25 -0.73 6.55 26.77
C TYR A 25 -1.44 7.91 26.58
N GLY A 26 -2.52 8.16 27.33
CA GLY A 26 -3.25 9.41 27.30
C GLY A 26 -4.33 9.48 26.22
N LYS A 27 -5.08 10.60 26.24
CA LYS A 27 -6.29 10.79 25.41
C LYS A 27 -6.01 10.73 23.91
N SER A 28 -4.84 11.18 23.47
CA SER A 28 -4.51 11.22 22.04
C SER A 28 -4.39 9.82 21.42
N TYR A 29 -4.07 8.80 22.22
CA TYR A 29 -4.02 7.39 21.80
C TYR A 29 -5.36 6.87 21.26
N ALA A 30 -6.48 7.51 21.63
CA ALA A 30 -7.81 7.17 21.14
C ALA A 30 -8.03 7.41 19.63
N GLY A 31 -7.17 8.22 19.00
CA GLY A 31 -7.26 8.50 17.56
C GLY A 31 -6.64 7.40 16.70
N ASP A 32 -7.01 7.35 15.42
CA ASP A 32 -6.56 6.32 14.46
C ASP A 32 -5.03 6.14 14.41
N ASN A 33 -4.27 7.24 14.53
CA ASN A 33 -2.80 7.24 14.59
C ASN A 33 -2.28 7.81 15.91
N GLY A 34 -3.08 7.72 16.97
CA GLY A 34 -2.77 8.28 18.28
C GLY A 34 -1.48 7.75 18.90
N TRP A 35 -1.12 6.52 18.55
CA TRP A 35 0.12 5.87 18.97
C TRP A 35 1.40 6.58 18.49
N ALA A 36 1.31 7.44 17.47
CA ALA A 36 2.45 8.13 16.88
C ALA A 36 2.59 9.60 17.33
N VAL A 37 1.71 10.07 18.21
CA VAL A 37 1.65 11.47 18.67
C VAL A 37 2.97 11.94 19.25
N ASP A 38 3.60 11.13 20.10
CA ASP A 38 4.86 11.47 20.77
C ASP A 38 6.05 11.48 19.80
N VAL A 39 6.05 10.56 18.82
CA VAL A 39 7.13 10.43 17.83
C VAL A 39 7.07 11.57 16.80
N ILE A 40 5.86 11.96 16.39
CA ILE A 40 5.64 13.02 15.38
C ILE A 40 5.60 14.41 16.02
N GLY A 41 5.29 14.52 17.31
CA GLY A 41 5.14 15.79 18.01
C GLY A 41 3.89 16.58 17.62
N LYS A 42 2.79 15.88 17.29
CA LYS A 42 1.50 16.50 16.91
C LYS A 42 0.35 15.94 17.73
N GLU A 43 -0.52 16.81 18.24
CA GLU A 43 -1.73 16.41 19.00
C GLU A 43 -2.65 15.45 18.23
N ARG A 44 -2.75 15.65 16.91
CA ARG A 44 -3.51 14.78 16.01
C ARG A 44 -2.67 14.39 14.81
N VAL A 45 -2.29 13.11 14.75
CA VAL A 45 -1.52 12.54 13.66
C VAL A 45 -2.46 12.05 12.55
N THR A 46 -2.22 12.51 11.33
CA THR A 46 -2.85 11.98 10.13
C THR A 46 -1.97 10.92 9.47
N PHE A 47 -2.54 10.10 8.59
CA PHE A 47 -1.73 9.15 7.82
C PHE A 47 -0.70 9.85 6.90
N TYR A 48 -1.00 11.06 6.43
CA TYR A 48 -0.03 11.87 5.68
C TYR A 48 1.19 12.26 6.52
N ASP A 49 0.99 12.52 7.82
CA ASP A 49 2.10 12.80 8.72
C ASP A 49 3.01 11.57 8.88
N LEU A 50 2.43 10.36 8.95
CA LEU A 50 3.18 9.10 8.96
C LEU A 50 3.97 8.90 7.66
N GLU A 51 3.35 9.16 6.51
CA GLU A 51 4.00 9.07 5.20
C GLU A 51 5.19 10.03 5.10
N CYS A 52 5.03 11.28 5.56
CA CYS A 52 6.12 12.25 5.60
C CYS A 52 7.22 11.83 6.58
N PHE A 53 6.86 11.35 7.76
CA PHE A 53 7.80 10.89 8.78
C PHE A 53 8.64 9.70 8.30
N ALA A 54 8.03 8.77 7.57
CA ALA A 54 8.70 7.63 6.96
C ALA A 54 9.45 7.98 5.65
N ASN A 55 9.42 9.24 5.20
CA ASN A 55 9.96 9.67 3.91
C ASN A 55 9.37 8.92 2.69
N LEU A 56 8.12 8.48 2.79
CA LEU A 56 7.38 7.74 1.75
C LEU A 56 6.21 8.54 1.14
N SER A 57 6.10 9.83 1.47
CA SER A 57 5.01 10.69 0.97
C SER A 57 4.96 10.83 -0.55
N PHE A 58 6.07 10.58 -1.25
CA PHE A 58 6.13 10.53 -2.71
C PHE A 58 5.33 9.36 -3.30
N LEU A 59 5.02 8.32 -2.53
CA LEU A 59 4.20 7.18 -2.96
C LEU A 59 2.68 7.48 -2.93
N ARG A 60 2.27 8.55 -2.26
CA ARG A 60 0.85 8.91 -2.08
C ARG A 60 0.06 9.04 -3.39
N PRO A 61 0.59 9.63 -4.48
CA PRO A 61 -0.10 9.66 -5.77
C PRO A 61 -0.38 8.26 -6.32
N PHE A 62 0.57 7.34 -6.21
CA PHE A 62 0.43 5.95 -6.65
C PHE A 62 -0.62 5.21 -5.82
N TYR A 63 -0.57 5.33 -4.49
CA TYR A 63 -1.59 4.76 -3.60
C TYR A 63 -3.00 5.28 -3.93
N LYS A 64 -3.14 6.60 -4.10
CA LYS A 64 -4.42 7.21 -4.44
C LYS A 64 -4.92 6.71 -5.78
N PHE A 65 -4.07 6.69 -6.80
CA PHE A 65 -4.42 6.22 -8.13
C PHE A 65 -4.86 4.75 -8.14
N SER A 66 -4.10 3.87 -7.48
CA SER A 66 -4.47 2.45 -7.31
C SER A 66 -5.81 2.28 -6.59
N SER A 67 -6.13 3.16 -5.64
CA SER A 67 -7.38 3.12 -4.87
C SER A 67 -8.59 3.70 -5.61
N VAL A 68 -8.42 4.52 -6.66
CA VAL A 68 -9.51 5.11 -7.46
C VAL A 68 -10.48 4.05 -7.99
N ARG A 69 -9.99 2.82 -8.19
CA ARG A 69 -10.75 1.70 -8.75
C ARG A 69 -11.66 1.01 -7.73
N VAL A 70 -11.33 1.08 -6.45
CA VAL A 70 -12.14 0.54 -5.34
C VAL A 70 -13.07 1.61 -4.78
N HIS A 71 -12.54 2.83 -4.64
CA HIS A 71 -13.28 4.01 -4.21
C HIS A 71 -13.45 4.95 -5.40
N LEU A 72 -14.54 4.73 -6.15
CA LEU A 72 -14.89 5.52 -7.33
C LEU A 72 -14.92 7.02 -6.98
N GLY A 73 -13.88 7.74 -7.40
CA GLY A 73 -13.80 9.20 -7.38
C GLY A 73 -13.97 9.78 -8.78
N SER A 74 -13.91 11.10 -8.94
CA SER A 74 -14.06 11.75 -10.26
C SER A 74 -13.05 11.24 -11.31
N LYS A 75 -11.83 10.89 -10.89
CA LYS A 75 -10.79 10.32 -11.77
C LYS A 75 -11.09 8.90 -12.29
N SER A 76 -12.07 8.20 -11.72
CA SER A 76 -12.46 6.86 -12.19
C SER A 76 -13.17 6.87 -13.54
N LEU A 77 -13.68 8.03 -13.97
CA LEU A 77 -14.26 8.23 -15.29
C LEU A 77 -13.21 8.17 -16.40
N ASP A 78 -12.00 8.67 -16.13
CA ASP A 78 -10.92 8.75 -17.11
C ASP A 78 -10.07 7.46 -17.16
N TYR A 79 -10.14 6.60 -16.13
CA TYR A 79 -9.30 5.41 -16.01
C TYR A 79 -10.12 4.16 -15.69
N LYS A 80 -10.59 3.48 -16.74
CA LYS A 80 -11.48 2.31 -16.67
C LYS A 80 -10.69 1.01 -16.85
N LEU A 81 -10.52 0.20 -15.78
CA LEU A 81 -9.81 -1.10 -15.88
C LEU A 81 -10.53 -2.12 -16.78
N SER A 82 -11.84 -1.94 -16.94
CA SER A 82 -12.63 -2.78 -17.82
C SER A 82 -12.36 -2.49 -19.30
N LEU A 83 -11.59 -1.46 -19.63
CA LEU A 83 -11.25 -1.12 -21.00
C LEU A 83 -9.79 -1.45 -21.29
N SER A 84 -9.51 -1.84 -22.54
CA SER A 84 -8.14 -2.08 -22.98
C SER A 84 -7.34 -0.78 -22.99
N LEU A 85 -6.11 -0.86 -22.49
CA LEU A 85 -5.09 0.17 -22.56
C LEU A 85 -4.24 0.08 -23.85
N SER A 86 -4.48 -0.90 -24.72
CA SER A 86 -3.71 -1.12 -25.96
C SER A 86 -3.88 0.03 -26.95
N GLU A 87 -2.75 0.60 -27.39
CA GLU A 87 -2.72 1.72 -28.33
C GLU A 87 -3.29 1.36 -29.71
N LYS A 88 -3.37 0.07 -30.05
CA LYS A 88 -3.94 -0.40 -31.33
C LYS A 88 -5.40 -0.03 -31.52
N HIS A 89 -6.13 0.12 -30.43
CA HIS A 89 -7.55 0.45 -30.46
C HIS A 89 -7.78 1.97 -30.53
N GLY A 90 -6.72 2.78 -30.49
CA GLY A 90 -6.79 4.23 -30.64
C GLY A 90 -7.72 4.89 -29.62
N LYS A 91 -8.88 5.37 -30.08
CA LYS A 91 -9.92 5.99 -29.23
C LYS A 91 -11.08 5.05 -28.92
N ASP A 92 -11.07 3.83 -29.43
CA ASP A 92 -12.15 2.88 -29.24
C ASP A 92 -12.06 2.28 -27.84
N GLU A 93 -13.11 2.49 -27.04
CA GLU A 93 -13.23 1.90 -25.71
C GLU A 93 -13.59 0.42 -25.83
N ILE A 94 -12.57 -0.45 -25.90
CA ILE A 94 -12.75 -1.90 -25.99
C ILE A 94 -12.89 -2.49 -24.59
N LEU A 95 -14.04 -3.10 -24.31
CA LEU A 95 -14.26 -3.82 -23.07
C LEU A 95 -13.38 -5.07 -23.02
N MET A 96 -12.54 -5.18 -22.00
CA MET A 96 -11.76 -6.38 -21.70
C MET A 96 -12.68 -7.48 -21.20
N ALA A 97 -12.72 -8.58 -21.95
CA ALA A 97 -13.42 -9.80 -21.56
C ALA A 97 -12.42 -10.83 -21.03
N GLY A 98 -12.48 -11.11 -19.73
CA GLY A 98 -11.63 -12.10 -19.06
C GLY A 98 -10.46 -11.49 -18.28
N PRO A 99 -9.59 -12.32 -17.69
CA PRO A 99 -8.43 -11.87 -16.94
C PRO A 99 -7.47 -11.05 -17.80
N SER A 100 -6.97 -9.93 -17.26
CA SER A 100 -5.99 -9.07 -17.92
C SER A 100 -4.89 -8.68 -16.93
N ASN A 101 -3.66 -8.54 -17.46
CA ASN A 101 -2.52 -8.03 -16.72
C ASN A 101 -2.34 -6.51 -16.89
N GLU A 102 -3.22 -5.85 -17.65
CA GLU A 102 -3.17 -4.41 -17.87
C GLU A 102 -3.29 -3.63 -16.56
N GLY A 103 -2.43 -2.62 -16.40
CA GLY A 103 -2.42 -1.75 -15.22
C GLY A 103 -1.82 -2.38 -13.95
N LEU A 104 -1.14 -3.54 -14.04
CA LEU A 104 -0.48 -4.18 -12.91
C LEU A 104 0.95 -3.70 -12.63
N VAL A 105 1.57 -2.96 -13.55
CA VAL A 105 2.96 -2.46 -13.43
C VAL A 105 3.17 -1.70 -12.11
N ASP A 106 2.45 -0.59 -11.90
CA ASP A 106 2.66 0.24 -10.69
C ASP A 106 2.31 -0.51 -9.39
N PRO A 107 1.18 -1.25 -9.29
CA PRO A 107 0.89 -2.05 -8.11
C PRO A 107 1.95 -3.11 -7.81
N MET A 108 2.48 -3.80 -8.83
CA MET A 108 3.53 -4.82 -8.64
C MET A 108 4.83 -4.18 -8.16
N GLN A 109 5.26 -3.08 -8.79
CA GLN A 109 6.46 -2.36 -8.38
C GLN A 109 6.35 -1.81 -6.95
N CYS A 110 5.22 -1.18 -6.61
CA CYS A 110 4.96 -0.66 -5.25
C CYS A 110 4.92 -1.78 -4.21
N THR A 111 4.37 -2.94 -4.58
CA THR A 111 4.33 -4.13 -3.71
C THR A 111 5.72 -4.66 -3.43
N ALA A 112 6.55 -4.80 -4.47
CA ALA A 112 7.92 -5.25 -4.33
C ALA A 112 8.74 -4.29 -3.46
N MET A 113 8.66 -2.98 -3.71
CA MET A 113 9.30 -1.97 -2.86
C MET A 113 8.86 -2.09 -1.40
N SER A 114 7.54 -2.21 -1.15
CA SER A 114 7.02 -2.35 0.21
C SER A 114 7.54 -3.61 0.93
N LEU A 115 7.64 -4.74 0.21
CA LEU A 115 8.18 -5.98 0.77
C LEU A 115 9.66 -5.87 1.10
N ILE A 116 10.44 -5.22 0.24
CA ILE A 116 11.86 -4.94 0.47
C ILE A 116 12.02 -4.03 1.68
N ASP A 117 11.30 -2.91 1.75
CA ASP A 117 11.39 -1.95 2.84
C ASP A 117 11.08 -2.61 4.20
N VAL A 118 10.01 -3.40 4.27
CA VAL A 118 9.66 -4.16 5.49
C VAL A 118 10.76 -5.17 5.83
N THR A 119 11.27 -5.90 4.84
CA THR A 119 12.29 -6.93 5.05
C THR A 119 13.61 -6.32 5.54
N VAL A 120 14.10 -5.26 4.90
CA VAL A 120 15.30 -4.52 5.30
C VAL A 120 15.11 -3.92 6.69
N THR A 121 13.96 -3.32 6.97
CA THR A 121 13.65 -2.77 8.31
C THR A 121 13.72 -3.85 9.38
N LEU A 122 13.18 -5.04 9.14
CA LEU A 122 13.21 -6.13 10.12
C LEU A 122 14.63 -6.70 10.31
N ILE A 123 15.37 -6.89 9.22
CA ILE A 123 16.72 -7.47 9.25
C ILE A 123 17.69 -6.51 9.95
N THR A 124 17.59 -5.20 9.72
CA THR A 124 18.44 -4.19 10.35
C THR A 124 18.24 -4.08 11.87
N GLN A 125 17.14 -4.59 12.43
CA GLN A 125 16.96 -4.69 13.89
C GLN A 125 17.72 -5.86 14.53
N ILE A 126 18.22 -6.81 13.73
CA ILE A 126 18.96 -7.97 14.21
C ILE A 126 20.45 -7.71 13.96
N ASP A 127 21.26 -7.67 15.01
CA ASP A 127 22.71 -7.50 14.86
C ASP A 127 23.32 -8.68 14.10
N GLY A 128 23.89 -8.40 12.91
CA GLY A 128 24.51 -9.44 12.09
C GLY A 128 25.13 -8.93 10.80
N MET A 129 26.24 -9.57 10.39
CA MET A 129 26.96 -9.26 9.15
C MET A 129 26.11 -9.46 7.87
N ASN A 130 25.01 -10.19 7.99
CA ASN A 130 24.11 -10.49 6.88
C ASN A 130 23.25 -9.28 6.44
N ASN A 131 23.11 -8.24 7.26
CA ASN A 131 22.23 -7.11 6.96
C ASN A 131 22.68 -6.38 5.68
N MET A 132 23.99 -6.13 5.56
CA MET A 132 24.59 -5.58 4.34
C MET A 132 24.44 -6.52 3.14
N VAL A 133 24.49 -7.84 3.34
CA VAL A 133 24.36 -8.81 2.24
C VAL A 133 22.92 -8.79 1.69
N PHE A 134 21.92 -8.76 2.57
CA PHE A 134 20.52 -8.74 2.16
C PHE A 134 20.13 -7.43 1.45
N GLU A 135 20.58 -6.27 1.94
CA GLU A 135 20.37 -4.99 1.25
C GLU A 135 20.96 -5.00 -0.17
N ASN A 136 22.15 -5.57 -0.34
CA ASN A 136 22.81 -5.68 -1.64
C ASN A 136 22.17 -6.69 -2.60
N ILE A 137 21.33 -7.62 -2.12
CA ILE A 137 20.61 -8.60 -2.96
C ILE A 137 19.22 -8.08 -3.35
N LEU A 138 18.52 -7.43 -2.41
CA LEU A 138 17.14 -7.00 -2.61
C LEU A 138 17.01 -5.83 -3.59
N ASN A 139 17.99 -4.91 -3.60
CA ASN A 139 17.97 -3.76 -4.51
C ASN A 139 18.09 -4.16 -5.99
N PRO A 140 19.06 -5.01 -6.41
CA PRO A 140 19.09 -5.52 -7.79
C PRO A 140 17.81 -6.24 -8.19
N TRP A 141 17.22 -7.03 -7.29
CA TRP A 141 15.97 -7.73 -7.58
C TRP A 141 14.81 -6.77 -7.89
N ASN A 142 14.74 -5.62 -7.21
CA ASN A 142 13.74 -4.59 -7.51
C ASN A 142 13.91 -3.97 -8.89
N GLU A 143 15.16 -3.77 -9.33
CA GLU A 143 15.46 -3.24 -10.67
C GLU A 143 15.20 -4.28 -11.76
N ASP A 144 15.56 -5.55 -11.53
CA ASP A 144 15.26 -6.64 -12.46
C ASP A 144 13.74 -6.81 -12.65
N LEU A 145 12.98 -6.74 -11.55
CA LEU A 145 11.52 -6.76 -11.61
C LEU A 145 10.97 -5.58 -12.42
N LYS A 146 11.49 -4.38 -12.19
CA LYS A 146 11.06 -3.18 -12.91
C LYS A 146 11.26 -3.34 -14.42
N ILE A 147 12.41 -3.86 -14.85
CA ILE A 147 12.69 -4.14 -16.26
C ILE A 147 11.67 -5.14 -16.81
N ALA A 148 11.46 -6.27 -16.14
CA ALA A 148 10.52 -7.30 -16.57
C ALA A 148 9.06 -6.77 -16.65
N LEU A 149 8.66 -5.88 -15.74
CA LEU A 149 7.34 -5.26 -15.77
C LEU A 149 7.17 -4.29 -16.95
N ILE A 150 8.22 -3.52 -17.28
CA ILE A 150 8.21 -2.61 -18.44
C ILE A 150 8.09 -3.43 -19.73
N GLU A 151 8.94 -4.45 -19.90
CA GLU A 151 8.92 -5.34 -21.07
C GLU A 151 7.53 -6.00 -21.25
N ALA A 152 6.97 -6.55 -20.16
CA ALA A 152 5.64 -7.15 -20.19
C ALA A 152 4.54 -6.14 -20.57
N SER A 153 4.65 -4.89 -20.10
CA SER A 153 3.71 -3.82 -20.43
C SER A 153 3.79 -3.41 -21.90
N GLU A 154 5.00 -3.35 -22.46
CA GLU A 154 5.21 -3.05 -23.88
C GLU A 154 4.65 -4.17 -24.77
N GLU A 155 4.86 -5.44 -24.40
CA GLU A 155 4.25 -6.59 -25.09
C GLU A 155 2.71 -6.55 -25.05
N LEU A 156 2.13 -6.16 -23.91
CA LEU A 156 0.69 -6.01 -23.74
C LEU A 156 0.12 -4.87 -24.59
N SER A 157 0.78 -3.72 -24.64
CA SER A 157 0.35 -2.59 -25.48
C SER A 157 0.42 -2.91 -26.98
N ASN A 158 1.38 -3.75 -27.36
CA ASN A 158 1.55 -4.21 -28.74
C ASN A 158 0.65 -5.40 -29.13
N LYS A 159 -0.24 -5.88 -28.25
CA LYS A 159 -1.27 -6.87 -28.59
C LYS A 159 -2.55 -6.20 -29.05
#